data_AF-A0A3D6CSD6-F1
#
_entry.id   AF-A0A3D6CSD6-F1
#
_cell.length_a   1.000
_cell.length_b   1.000
_cell.length_c   1.000
_cell.angle_alpha   90.00
_cell.angle_beta   90.00
_cell.angle_gamma   90.00
#
_symmetry.space_group_name_H-M   'P 1'
#
loop_
_entity.id
_entity.type
_entity.pdbx_description
1 polymer ?
#
loop_
_entity_poly.entity_id
_entity_poly.type
_entity_poly.pdbx_seq_one_letter_code
_entity_poly.pdbx_strand_id
1 'polypeptide(L)'
;MSRSWAADTLDITVPVTFEAGAGITSLTGGTVVAHAAKAGAATVEGVATIEDTDTVRVLFAAGTLSAGVYQLQVRVTVSGVVQTVVDEALTIQTSI
;
A
#
# COMPACT_ATOMS: atom_id res chain seq x y z
N MET A 1 -5.08 5.72 -14.16
CA MET A 1 -6.41 5.06 -14.15
C MET A 1 -6.91 5.09 -12.70
N SER A 2 -8.08 5.68 -12.42
CA SER A 2 -8.62 5.74 -11.04
C SER A 2 -9.40 4.48 -10.73
N ARG A 3 -8.83 3.56 -9.92
CA ARG A 3 -9.55 2.40 -9.39
C ARG A 3 -10.49 2.90 -8.28
N SER A 4 -11.79 2.66 -8.47
CA SER A 4 -12.85 3.00 -7.51
C SER A 4 -13.24 1.73 -6.77
N TRP A 5 -13.05 1.70 -5.45
CA TRP A 5 -13.47 0.59 -4.60
C TRP A 5 -14.70 1.02 -3.80
N ALA A 6 -15.75 0.19 -3.83
CA ALA A 6 -16.81 0.20 -2.85
C ALA A 6 -16.49 -0.91 -1.87
N ALA A 7 -15.94 -0.61 -0.69
CA ALA A 7 -15.65 -1.67 0.24
C ALA A 7 -15.62 -1.23 1.70
N ASP A 8 -16.30 -2.02 2.53
CA ASP A 8 -16.12 -2.12 3.97
C ASP A 8 -14.73 -2.65 4.34
N THR A 9 -13.88 -3.03 3.39
CA THR A 9 -12.48 -3.43 3.65
C THR A 9 -11.72 -3.28 2.35
N LEU A 10 -10.61 -2.54 2.37
CA LEU A 10 -9.77 -2.42 1.18
C LEU A 10 -8.68 -3.48 1.22
N ASP A 11 -8.73 -4.42 0.27
CA ASP A 11 -7.74 -5.47 0.10
C ASP A 11 -7.13 -5.38 -1.30
N ILE A 12 -5.84 -5.08 -1.37
CA ILE A 12 -5.11 -4.84 -2.62
C ILE A 12 -3.89 -5.74 -2.65
N THR A 13 -3.79 -6.56 -3.70
CA THR A 13 -2.54 -7.20 -4.11
C THR A 13 -1.78 -6.28 -5.07
N VAL A 14 -0.54 -5.98 -4.71
CA VAL A 14 0.37 -5.11 -5.44
C VAL A 14 1.54 -5.95 -5.96
N PRO A 15 1.66 -6.16 -7.28
CA PRO A 15 2.89 -6.69 -7.86
C PRO A 15 3.98 -5.60 -7.88
N VAL A 16 5.19 -5.96 -7.47
CA VAL A 16 6.37 -5.08 -7.45
C VAL A 16 7.29 -5.45 -8.59
N THR A 17 7.52 -4.51 -9.52
CA THR A 17 8.51 -4.67 -10.59
C THR A 17 9.86 -4.11 -10.13
N PHE A 18 10.92 -4.91 -10.23
CA PHE A 18 12.29 -4.47 -9.95
C PHE A 18 13.01 -4.07 -11.24
N GLU A 19 13.34 -2.79 -11.36
CA GLU A 19 14.14 -2.28 -12.47
C GLU A 19 15.60 -2.77 -12.38
N ALA A 20 16.26 -2.89 -13.53
CA ALA A 20 17.66 -3.28 -13.58
C ALA A 20 18.54 -2.29 -12.80
N GLY A 21 19.29 -2.79 -11.81
CA GLY A 21 20.13 -1.97 -10.93
C GLY A 21 19.43 -1.46 -9.67
N ALA A 22 18.19 -1.86 -9.40
CA ALA A 22 17.53 -1.58 -8.12
C ALA A 22 18.31 -2.18 -6.94
N GLY A 23 18.37 -1.44 -5.83
CA GLY A 23 19.04 -1.90 -4.60
C GLY A 23 18.32 -3.06 -3.91
N ILE A 24 17.03 -3.24 -4.21
CA ILE A 24 16.22 -4.39 -3.81
C ILE A 24 15.85 -5.15 -5.09
N THR A 25 16.10 -6.45 -5.11
CA THR A 25 15.77 -7.36 -6.24
C THR A 25 14.80 -8.47 -5.86
N SER A 26 14.47 -8.57 -4.57
CA SER A 26 13.45 -9.45 -4.01
C SER A 26 12.97 -8.88 -2.67
N LEU A 27 11.70 -9.10 -2.35
CA LEU A 27 11.09 -8.75 -1.06
C LEU A 27 11.39 -9.78 0.05
N THR A 28 12.04 -10.90 -0.28
CA THR A 28 12.27 -12.01 0.67
C THR A 28 12.99 -11.56 1.92
N GLY A 29 12.43 -11.90 3.09
CA GLY A 29 12.99 -11.52 4.39
C GLY A 29 12.89 -10.02 4.72
N GLY A 30 12.21 -9.24 3.88
CA GLY A 30 11.92 -7.85 4.14
C GLY A 30 10.74 -7.64 5.08
N THR A 31 10.53 -6.37 5.44
CA THR A 31 9.34 -5.90 6.14
C THR A 31 8.63 -4.87 5.27
N VAL A 32 7.31 -4.77 5.38
CA VAL A 32 6.51 -3.82 4.61
C VAL A 32 5.58 -3.04 5.52
N VAL A 33 5.37 -1.77 5.19
CA VAL A 33 4.42 -0.87 5.85
C VAL A 33 3.62 -0.13 4.79
N ALA A 34 2.33 0.04 5.04
CA ALA A 34 1.42 0.75 4.16
C ALA A 34 0.72 1.89 4.91
N HIS A 35 0.68 3.07 4.30
CA HIS A 35 0.01 4.24 4.84
C HIS A 35 -0.92 4.84 3.79
N ALA A 36 -2.11 5.25 4.22
CA ALA A 36 -3.04 6.05 3.43
C ALA A 36 -3.18 7.43 4.06
N ALA A 37 -2.82 8.48 3.31
CA ALA A 37 -2.90 9.86 3.77
C ALA A 37 -3.97 10.63 2.98
N LYS A 38 -4.90 11.27 3.68
CA LYS A 38 -5.91 12.16 3.09
C LYS A 38 -5.68 13.58 3.56
N ALA A 39 -5.78 14.54 2.65
CA ALA A 39 -5.57 15.95 2.97
C ALA A 39 -6.53 16.41 4.08
N GLY A 40 -6.00 17.00 5.15
CA GLY A 40 -6.78 17.45 6.30
C GLY A 40 -7.26 16.36 7.25
N ALA A 41 -6.83 15.10 7.08
CA ALA A 41 -7.12 13.98 7.96
C ALA A 41 -5.82 13.36 8.51
N ALA A 42 -5.92 12.60 9.60
CA ALA A 42 -4.82 11.80 10.10
C ALA A 42 -4.44 10.70 9.09
N THR A 43 -3.15 10.38 9.02
CA THR A 43 -2.68 9.22 8.25
C THR A 43 -3.19 7.94 8.87
N VAL A 44 -3.71 7.04 8.04
CA VAL A 44 -4.18 5.72 8.45
C VAL A 44 -3.11 4.70 8.08
N GLU A 45 -2.72 3.89 9.04
CA GLU A 45 -1.82 2.76 8.81
C GLU A 45 -2.63 1.51 8.42
N GLY A 46 -2.23 0.89 7.32
CA GLY A 46 -2.80 -0.36 6.83
C GLY A 46 -1.92 -1.54 7.24
N VAL A 47 -2.52 -2.72 7.35
CA VAL A 47 -1.76 -3.96 7.51
C VAL A 47 -1.16 -4.30 6.15
N ALA A 48 0.16 -4.48 6.09
CA ALA A 48 0.84 -4.90 4.87
C ALA A 48 1.64 -6.18 5.12
N THR A 49 1.61 -7.09 4.17
CA THR A 49 2.34 -8.36 4.23
C THR A 49 3.00 -8.66 2.88
N ILE A 50 4.24 -9.16 2.92
CA ILE A 50 4.91 -9.71 1.74
C ILE A 50 4.38 -11.14 1.56
N GLU A 51 3.66 -11.39 0.48
CA GLU A 51 3.08 -12.71 0.18
C GLU A 51 4.04 -13.58 -0.63
N ASP A 52 4.88 -12.95 -1.45
CA ASP A 52 5.89 -13.62 -2.27
C ASP A 52 7.10 -12.70 -2.50
N THR A 53 8.12 -13.20 -3.20
CA THR A 53 9.38 -12.54 -3.57
C THR A 53 9.21 -11.19 -4.28
N ASP A 54 8.06 -10.92 -4.88
CA ASP A 54 7.73 -9.69 -5.63
C ASP A 54 6.30 -9.19 -5.37
N THR A 55 5.58 -9.76 -4.42
CA THR A 55 4.15 -9.49 -4.21
C THR A 55 3.87 -9.02 -2.79
N VAL A 56 3.19 -7.87 -2.69
CA VAL A 56 2.71 -7.31 -1.42
C VAL A 56 1.20 -7.31 -1.39
N ARG A 57 0.63 -7.69 -0.25
CA ARG A 57 -0.78 -7.47 0.05
C ARG A 57 -0.95 -6.36 1.08
N VAL A 58 -1.90 -5.47 0.84
CA VAL A 58 -2.24 -4.36 1.72
C VAL A 58 -3.71 -4.43 2.07
N LEU A 59 -3.99 -4.34 3.36
CA LEU A 59 -5.31 -4.42 3.95
C LEU A 59 -5.59 -3.20 4.83
N PHE A 60 -6.65 -2.47 4.52
CA PHE A 60 -7.25 -1.49 5.43
C PHE A 60 -8.60 -2.01 5.91
N ALA A 61 -8.74 -2.16 7.23
CA ALA A 61 -9.95 -2.70 7.84
C ALA A 61 -11.17 -1.78 7.67
N ALA A 62 -12.36 -2.33 7.89
CA ALA A 62 -13.61 -1.59 7.88
C ALA A 62 -13.61 -0.34 8.75
N GLY A 63 -14.22 0.72 8.23
CA GLY A 63 -14.36 2.01 8.93
C GLY A 63 -13.05 2.77 9.15
N THR A 64 -11.89 2.26 8.72
CA THR A 64 -10.60 2.96 8.88
C THR A 64 -10.42 4.07 7.84
N LEU A 65 -10.97 3.89 6.63
CA LEU A 65 -10.89 4.86 5.55
C LEU A 65 -12.27 5.48 5.29
N SER A 66 -12.46 6.73 5.72
CA SER A 66 -13.63 7.53 5.33
C SER A 66 -13.64 7.83 3.82
N ALA A 67 -14.82 8.08 3.23
CA ALA A 67 -14.93 8.46 1.81
C ALA A 67 -14.05 9.68 1.46
N GLY A 68 -13.36 9.63 0.33
CA GLY A 68 -12.45 10.68 -0.14
C GLY A 68 -11.26 10.14 -0.93
N VAL A 69 -10.35 11.05 -1.28
CA VAL A 69 -9.11 10.73 -1.99
C VAL A 69 -7.96 10.61 -1.00
N TYR A 70 -7.23 9.50 -1.05
CA TYR A 70 -6.05 9.21 -0.26
C TYR A 70 -4.84 9.05 -1.18
N GLN A 71 -3.67 9.40 -0.69
CA GLN A 71 -2.41 8.95 -1.24
C GLN A 71 -1.99 7.68 -0.49
N LEU A 72 -1.95 6.56 -1.20
CA LEU A 72 -1.45 5.28 -0.71
C LEU A 72 0.06 5.21 -0.93
N GLN A 73 0.82 5.03 0.14
CA GLN A 73 2.24 4.73 0.08
C GLN A 73 2.52 3.36 0.71
N VAL A 74 3.23 2.52 -0.03
CA VAL A 74 3.73 1.24 0.46
C VAL A 74 5.24 1.26 0.40
N ARG A 75 5.88 1.04 1.55
CA ARG A 75 7.34 1.03 1.66
C ARG A 75 7.80 -0.33 2.14
N VAL A 76 8.79 -0.84 1.44
CA VAL A 76 9.45 -2.10 1.79
C VAL A 76 10.84 -1.79 2.31
N THR A 77 11.25 -2.52 3.34
CA THR A 77 12.62 -2.54 3.84
C THR A 77 13.19 -3.94 3.67
N VAL A 78 14.27 -4.10 2.89
CA VAL A 78 14.99 -5.36 2.71
C VAL A 78 16.45 -5.11 3.03
N SER A 79 17.04 -5.89 3.93
CA SER A 79 18.46 -5.77 4.31
C SER A 79 18.90 -4.35 4.69
N GLY A 80 17.99 -3.57 5.31
CA GLY A 80 18.24 -2.18 5.70
C GLY A 80 18.03 -1.13 4.60
N VAL A 81 17.76 -1.54 3.36
CA VAL A 81 17.41 -0.64 2.25
C VAL A 81 15.90 -0.40 2.28
N VAL A 82 15.49 0.87 2.35
CA VAL A 82 14.08 1.28 2.29
C VAL A 82 13.73 1.77 0.89
N GLN A 83 12.66 1.26 0.30
CA GLN A 83 12.17 1.67 -1.00
C GLN A 83 10.64 1.81 -1.00
N THR A 84 10.14 2.88 -1.64
CA THR A 84 8.72 3.02 -1.94
C THR A 84 8.39 2.20 -3.18
N VAL A 85 7.49 1.23 -3.04
CA VAL A 85 7.06 0.33 -4.12
C VAL A 85 5.67 0.69 -4.66
N VAL A 86 4.89 1.46 -3.91
CA VAL A 86 3.62 2.05 -4.33
C VAL A 86 3.56 3.49 -3.87
N ASP A 87 3.15 4.38 -4.77
CA ASP A 87 2.80 5.77 -4.47
C ASP A 87 1.66 6.19 -5.41
N GLU A 88 0.42 5.88 -5.01
CA GLU A 88 -0.75 6.02 -5.88
C GLU A 88 -1.92 6.71 -5.20
N ALA A 89 -2.70 7.46 -5.98
CA ALA A 89 -3.95 8.06 -5.52
C ALA A 89 -5.08 7.03 -5.52
N LEU A 90 -5.72 6.87 -4.37
CA LEU A 90 -6.82 5.97 -4.09
C LEU A 90 -8.09 6.78 -3.81
N THR A 91 -9.18 6.49 -4.52
CA THR A 91 -10.49 7.12 -4.27
C THR A 91 -11.42 6.13 -3.58
N ILE A 92 -11.77 6.42 -2.32
CA ILE A 92 -12.80 5.72 -1.56
C ILE A 92 -14.13 6.43 -1.79
N GLN A 93 -15.07 5.77 -2.48
CA GLN A 93 -16.35 6.38 -2.86
C GLN A 93 -17.38 6.34 -1.73
N THR A 94 -17.37 5.28 -0.93
CA THR A 94 -18.28 5.08 0.19
C THR A 94 -17.53 4.34 1.29
N SER A 95 -17.50 4.91 2.49
CA SER A 95 -17.22 4.18 3.72
C SER A 95 -18.58 3.84 4.30
N ILE A 96 -18.91 2.56 4.40
CA ILE A 96 -20.15 2.11 5.06
C ILE A 96 -19.82 1.80 6.53
#